data_AF-A0A0W8EHP8-F1
#
_entry.id   AF-A0A0W8EHP8-F1
#
_cell.length_a   1.000
_cell.length_b   1.000
_cell.length_c   1.000
_cell.angle_alpha   90.00
_cell.angle_beta   90.00
_cell.angle_gamma   90.00
#
_symmetry.space_group_name_H-M   'P 1'
#
loop_
_entity.id
_entity.type
_entity.pdbx_description
1 polymer ?
#
loop_
_entity_poly.entity_id
_entity_poly.type
_entity_poly.pdbx_seq_one_letter_code
_entity_poly.pdbx_strand_id
1 'polypeptide(L)'
;MQGLILLEGIIGLSLRDPSITISAFTGFFLTCIPYLIGRRIQVTLPWEVNLLIAIAVFLHVVGYSQNLYISLYPYYDKFTHLVSSITVAVLAFVSILVINRFSCTKLARWQIFLLYRHLHHGHRRVLGDI
;
A
#
# COMPACT_ATOMS: atom_id res chain seq x y z
N MET A 1 -16.43 -8.10 -1.08
CA MET A 1 -16.04 -6.82 -0.44
C MET A 1 -16.22 -5.61 -1.35
N GLN A 2 -15.76 -5.62 -2.61
CA GLN A 2 -15.90 -4.43 -3.48
C GLN A 2 -17.34 -3.93 -3.64
N GLY A 3 -18.33 -4.84 -3.73
CA GLY A 3 -19.74 -4.44 -3.78
C GLY A 3 -20.24 -3.71 -2.54
N LEU A 4 -19.72 -4.04 -1.35
CA LEU A 4 -20.06 -3.33 -0.11
C LEU A 4 -19.43 -1.94 -0.08
N ILE A 5 -18.18 -1.81 -0.53
CA ILE A 5 -17.52 -0.50 -0.66
C ILE A 5 -18.27 0.39 -1.66
N LEU A 6 -18.73 -0.19 -2.78
CA LEU A 6 -19.50 0.54 -3.78
C LEU A 6 -20.88 0.95 -3.24
N LEU A 7 -21.51 0.11 -2.43
CA LEU A 7 -22.76 0.44 -1.74
C LEU A 7 -22.58 1.64 -0.80
N GLU A 8 -21.51 1.68 0.00
CA GLU A 8 -21.17 2.84 0.84
C GLU A 8 -21.00 4.12 0.01
N GLY A 9 -20.41 4.02 -1.19
CA GLY A 9 -20.30 5.15 -2.12
C GLY A 9 -21.66 5.66 -2.62
N ILE A 10 -22.60 4.77 -2.93
CA ILE A 10 -23.97 5.12 -3.33
C ILE A 10 -24.73 5.75 -2.15
N ILE A 11 -24.53 5.23 -0.94
CA ILE A 11 -25.10 5.80 0.29
C ILE A 11 -24.54 7.22 0.51
N GLY A 12 -23.23 7.42 0.37
CA GLY A 12 -22.59 8.75 0.45
C GLY A 12 -23.17 9.74 -0.56
N LEU A 13 -23.39 9.32 -1.80
CA LEU A 13 -24.04 10.16 -2.83
C LEU A 13 -25.48 10.54 -2.43
N SER A 14 -26.22 9.58 -1.86
CA SER A 14 -27.60 9.78 -1.42
C SER A 14 -27.69 10.73 -0.23
N LEU A 15 -26.72 10.65 0.69
CA LEU A 15 -26.57 11.54 1.86
C LEU A 15 -25.95 12.89 1.50
N ARG A 16 -25.51 13.08 0.23
CA ARG A 16 -24.72 14.24 -0.24
C ARG A 16 -23.48 14.51 0.61
N ASP A 17 -22.89 13.45 1.18
CA ASP A 17 -21.63 13.54 1.91
C ASP A 17 -20.47 13.28 0.93
N PRO A 18 -19.70 14.33 0.57
CA PRO A 18 -18.62 14.18 -0.40
C PRO A 18 -17.49 13.32 0.16
N SER A 19 -17.28 13.31 1.46
CA SER A 19 -16.15 12.64 2.07
C SER A 19 -16.36 11.13 2.12
N ILE A 20 -17.58 10.67 2.46
CA ILE A 20 -17.97 9.26 2.35
C ILE A 20 -17.83 8.79 0.89
N THR A 21 -18.37 9.58 -0.04
CA THR A 21 -18.33 9.28 -1.47
C THR A 21 -16.89 9.13 -1.97
N ILE A 22 -16.02 10.10 -1.72
CA ILE A 22 -14.62 10.08 -2.15
C ILE A 22 -13.90 8.89 -1.54
N SER A 23 -14.05 8.64 -0.23
CA SER A 23 -13.38 7.52 0.44
C SER A 23 -13.78 6.16 -0.14
N ALA A 24 -15.07 5.96 -0.42
CA ALA A 24 -15.60 4.74 -0.99
C ALA A 24 -15.10 4.51 -2.42
N PHE A 25 -15.16 5.52 -3.29
CA PHE A 25 -14.66 5.39 -4.67
C PHE A 25 -13.15 5.15 -4.69
N THR A 26 -12.36 5.91 -3.92
CA THR A 26 -10.92 5.68 -3.79
C THR A 26 -10.64 4.26 -3.30
N GLY A 27 -11.34 3.80 -2.27
CA GLY A 27 -11.22 2.44 -1.76
C GLY A 27 -11.54 1.38 -2.81
N PHE A 28 -12.63 1.56 -3.57
CA PHE A 28 -13.01 0.66 -4.65
C PHE A 28 -11.89 0.55 -5.70
N PHE A 29 -11.35 1.68 -6.17
CA PHE A 29 -10.25 1.68 -7.13
C PHE A 29 -9.00 0.99 -6.58
N LEU A 30 -8.64 1.23 -5.32
CA LEU A 30 -7.49 0.57 -4.68
C LEU A 30 -7.64 -0.95 -4.63
N THR A 31 -8.84 -1.46 -4.32
CA THR A 31 -9.09 -2.91 -4.32
C THR A 31 -9.07 -3.55 -5.72
N CYS A 32 -9.21 -2.75 -6.78
CA CYS A 32 -9.10 -3.22 -8.17
C CYS A 32 -7.64 -3.26 -8.67
N ILE A 33 -6.71 -2.53 -8.04
CA ILE A 33 -5.30 -2.49 -8.46
C ILE A 33 -4.65 -3.89 -8.50
N PRO A 34 -4.77 -4.75 -7.47
CA PRO A 34 -4.22 -6.11 -7.50
C PRO A 34 -4.70 -6.94 -8.70
N TYR A 35 -5.98 -6.81 -9.04
CA TYR A 35 -6.58 -7.52 -10.17
C TYR A 35 -6.07 -7.00 -11.52
N LEU A 36 -5.95 -5.69 -11.67
CA LEU A 36 -5.40 -5.06 -12.88
C LEU A 36 -3.93 -5.44 -13.09
N ILE A 37 -3.14 -5.45 -12.01
CA ILE A 37 -1.74 -5.86 -12.03
C ILE A 37 -1.64 -7.35 -12.43
N GLY A 38 -2.39 -8.23 -11.76
CA GLY A 38 -2.33 -9.67 -12.04
C GLY A 38 -2.66 -10.03 -13.50
N ARG A 39 -3.58 -9.27 -14.12
CA ARG A 39 -3.89 -9.43 -15.55
C ARG A 39 -2.73 -9.10 -16.49
N ARG A 40 -1.83 -8.19 -16.10
CA ARG A 40 -0.71 -7.75 -16.96
C ARG A 40 0.59 -8.52 -16.74
N ILE A 41 0.92 -8.88 -15.49
CA ILE A 41 2.20 -9.54 -15.16
C ILE A 41 2.08 -11.07 -14.96
N GLN A 42 0.90 -11.66 -15.22
CA GLN A 42 0.62 -13.09 -15.00
C GLN A 42 0.99 -13.60 -13.60
N VAL A 43 1.05 -12.71 -12.60
CA VAL A 43 1.23 -13.06 -11.21
C VAL A 43 -0.06 -12.79 -10.46
N THR A 44 -0.65 -13.86 -9.97
CA THR A 44 -1.78 -13.78 -9.07
C THR A 44 -1.25 -13.59 -7.65
N LEU A 45 -1.71 -12.52 -7.00
CA LEU A 45 -1.51 -12.36 -5.56
C LEU A 45 -2.31 -13.45 -4.83
N PRO A 46 -1.77 -14.01 -3.73
CA PRO A 46 -2.53 -14.92 -2.88
C PRO A 46 -3.83 -14.26 -2.43
N TRP A 47 -4.90 -15.04 -2.34
CA TRP A 47 -6.22 -14.52 -2.02
C TRP A 47 -6.25 -13.89 -0.62
N GLU A 48 -5.38 -14.34 0.29
CA GLU A 48 -5.19 -13.80 1.64
C GLU A 48 -4.74 -12.33 1.60
N VAL A 49 -3.81 -12.00 0.69
CA VAL A 49 -3.32 -10.63 0.53
C VAL A 49 -4.42 -9.74 -0.04
N ASN A 50 -5.18 -10.24 -1.02
CA ASN A 50 -6.33 -9.51 -1.57
C ASN A 50 -7.42 -9.28 -0.51
N LEU A 51 -7.71 -10.28 0.33
CA LEU A 51 -8.65 -10.15 1.42
C LEU A 51 -8.16 -9.11 2.44
N LEU A 52 -6.88 -9.15 2.81
CA LEU A 52 -6.29 -8.23 3.77
C LEU A 52 -6.40 -6.77 3.28
N ILE A 53 -6.09 -6.52 2.00
CA ILE A 53 -6.28 -5.20 1.37
C ILE A 53 -7.76 -4.78 1.43
N ALA A 54 -8.67 -5.68 1.05
CA ALA A 54 -10.09 -5.38 1.03
C ALA A 54 -10.63 -5.07 2.44
N ILE A 55 -10.18 -5.79 3.47
CA ILE A 55 -10.52 -5.55 4.87
C ILE A 55 -9.99 -4.18 5.31
N ALA A 56 -8.70 -3.90 5.10
CA ALA A 56 -8.10 -2.63 5.51
C ALA A 56 -8.81 -1.43 4.90
N VAL A 57 -9.09 -1.48 3.59
CA VAL A 57 -9.83 -0.43 2.88
C VAL A 57 -11.26 -0.32 3.38
N PHE A 58 -11.97 -1.44 3.55
CA PHE A 58 -13.36 -1.44 4.01
C PHE A 58 -13.50 -0.83 5.40
N LEU A 59 -12.61 -1.15 6.34
CA LEU A 59 -12.61 -0.55 7.67
C LEU A 59 -12.43 0.97 7.62
N HIS A 60 -11.62 1.49 6.69
CA HIS A 60 -11.45 2.93 6.56
C HIS A 60 -12.72 3.61 6.04
N VAL A 61 -13.36 3.01 5.03
CA VAL A 61 -14.61 3.52 4.44
C VAL A 61 -15.76 3.51 5.45
N VAL A 62 -15.99 2.38 6.13
CA VAL A 62 -17.03 2.27 7.17
C VAL A 62 -16.72 3.17 8.36
N GLY A 63 -15.44 3.26 8.74
CA GLY A 63 -15.01 4.12 9.84
C GLY A 63 -15.38 5.58 9.62
N TYR A 64 -15.22 6.04 8.39
CA TYR A 64 -15.60 7.38 7.98
C TYR A 64 -17.13 7.51 7.87
N SER A 65 -17.78 6.60 7.13
CA SER A 65 -19.24 6.58 6.90
C SER A 65 -20.07 6.62 8.18
N GLN A 66 -19.66 5.82 9.17
CA GLN A 66 -20.39 5.65 10.43
C GLN A 66 -19.84 6.55 11.56
N ASN A 67 -18.96 7.51 11.25
CA ASN A 67 -18.31 8.39 12.23
C ASN A 67 -17.61 7.64 13.39
N LEU A 68 -17.12 6.42 13.15
CA LEU A 68 -16.49 5.57 14.18
C LEU A 68 -15.14 6.13 14.64
N TYR A 69 -14.47 6.88 13.77
CA TYR A 69 -13.27 7.63 14.14
C TYR A 69 -13.49 8.66 15.24
N ILE A 70 -14.74 9.11 15.44
CA ILE A 70 -15.12 10.05 16.49
C ILE A 70 -15.74 9.29 17.66
N SER A 71 -16.74 8.43 17.37
CA SER A 71 -17.53 7.74 18.38
C SER A 71 -16.73 6.71 19.20
N LEU A 72 -15.83 5.98 18.55
CA LEU A 72 -15.01 4.93 19.16
C LEU A 72 -13.53 5.32 19.28
N TYR A 73 -13.26 6.63 19.31
CA TYR A 73 -11.93 7.13 19.54
C TYR A 73 -11.43 6.75 20.94
N PRO A 74 -10.17 6.30 21.13
CA PRO A 74 -9.11 6.12 20.13
C PRO A 74 -8.98 4.67 19.60
N TYR A 75 -9.86 3.76 20.01
CA TYR A 75 -9.70 2.32 19.77
C TYR A 75 -9.87 1.96 18.29
N TYR A 76 -10.90 2.50 17.65
CA TYR A 76 -11.17 2.26 16.24
C TYR A 76 -10.02 2.77 15.36
N ASP A 77 -9.53 3.96 15.67
CA ASP A 77 -8.40 4.58 15.00
C ASP A 77 -7.14 3.70 15.07
N LYS A 78 -6.73 3.32 16.30
CA LYS A 78 -5.57 2.43 16.50
C LYS A 78 -5.73 1.09 15.80
N PHE A 79 -6.90 0.49 15.84
CA PHE A 79 -7.16 -0.80 15.21
C PHE A 79 -7.06 -0.71 13.68
N THR A 80 -7.71 0.29 13.08
CA THR A 80 -7.66 0.50 11.62
C THR A 80 -6.25 0.82 11.14
N HIS A 81 -5.49 1.61 11.90
CA HIS A 81 -4.09 1.89 11.60
C HIS A 81 -3.18 0.65 11.75
N LEU A 82 -3.45 -0.22 12.72
CA LEU A 82 -2.72 -1.48 12.89
C LEU A 82 -2.99 -2.44 11.72
N VAL A 83 -4.25 -2.63 11.32
CA VAL A 83 -4.60 -3.48 10.17
C VAL A 83 -3.97 -2.90 8.89
N SER A 84 -4.00 -1.58 8.73
CA SER A 84 -3.40 -0.91 7.57
C SER A 84 -1.87 -1.08 7.54
N SER A 85 -1.18 -0.96 8.67
CA SER A 85 0.29 -1.10 8.71
C SER A 85 0.73 -2.53 8.40
N ILE A 86 0.01 -3.55 8.90
CA ILE A 86 0.22 -4.96 8.52
C ILE A 86 0.02 -5.14 7.01
N THR A 87 -1.06 -4.59 6.46
CA THR A 87 -1.37 -4.66 5.03
C THR A 87 -0.25 -4.06 4.18
N VAL A 88 0.23 -2.87 4.56
CA VAL A 88 1.33 -2.19 3.86
C VAL A 88 2.63 -2.98 3.97
N ALA A 89 2.95 -3.53 5.13
CA ALA A 89 4.14 -4.37 5.32
C ALA A 89 4.11 -5.63 4.44
N VAL A 90 2.96 -6.33 4.40
CA VAL A 90 2.76 -7.50 3.54
C VAL A 90 2.85 -7.13 2.07
N LEU A 91 2.21 -6.03 1.65
CA LEU A 91 2.30 -5.52 0.27
C LEU A 91 3.73 -5.19 -0.13
N ALA A 92 4.48 -4.52 0.74
CA ALA A 92 5.88 -4.19 0.49
C ALA A 92 6.73 -5.46 0.34
N PHE A 93 6.55 -6.44 1.24
CA PHE A 93 7.23 -7.72 1.18
C PHE A 93 6.93 -8.48 -0.12
N VAL A 94 5.64 -8.59 -0.48
CA VAL A 94 5.23 -9.27 -1.73
C VAL A 94 5.74 -8.51 -2.95
N SER A 95 5.72 -7.18 -2.94
CA SER A 95 6.26 -6.36 -4.04
C SER A 95 7.76 -6.64 -4.25
N ILE A 96 8.54 -6.72 -3.16
CA ILE A 96 9.97 -7.06 -3.24
C ILE A 96 10.16 -8.46 -3.82
N LEU A 97 9.35 -9.46 -3.40
CA LEU A 97 9.43 -10.82 -3.96
C LEU A 97 9.09 -10.87 -5.45
N VAL A 98 8.06 -10.14 -5.88
CA VAL A 98 7.67 -10.02 -7.30
C VAL A 98 8.78 -9.35 -8.09
N ILE A 99 9.32 -8.23 -7.60
CA ILE A 99 10.46 -7.55 -8.24
C ILE A 99 11.64 -8.49 -8.36
N ASN A 100 12.01 -9.22 -7.30
CA ASN A 100 13.13 -10.16 -7.31
C ASN A 100 12.91 -11.30 -8.32
N ARG A 101 11.67 -11.79 -8.48
CA ARG A 101 11.34 -12.85 -9.42
C ARG A 101 11.42 -12.42 -10.89
N PHE A 102 10.98 -11.21 -11.22
CA PHE A 102 10.99 -10.71 -12.62
C PHE A 102 12.26 -9.94 -12.98
N SER A 103 13.01 -9.48 -11.99
CA SER A 103 14.26 -8.78 -12.23
C SER A 103 15.39 -9.79 -12.42
N CYS A 104 15.70 -10.13 -13.67
CA CYS A 104 17.07 -10.53 -14.04
C CYS A 104 18.03 -9.31 -14.05
N THR A 105 17.79 -8.25 -13.27
CA THR A 105 18.34 -6.92 -13.52
C THR A 105 18.72 -6.12 -12.25
N LYS A 106 20.04 -5.89 -12.13
CA LYS A 106 20.76 -4.65 -11.74
C LYS A 106 20.42 -3.85 -10.47
N LEU A 107 19.41 -4.15 -9.66
CA LEU A 107 19.18 -3.43 -8.39
C LEU A 107 20.36 -3.62 -7.42
N ALA A 108 20.89 -4.84 -7.32
CA ALA A 108 22.15 -5.10 -6.63
C ALA A 108 23.32 -4.29 -7.24
N ARG A 109 23.40 -4.18 -8.57
CA ARG A 109 24.49 -3.43 -9.23
C ARG A 109 24.45 -1.92 -8.95
N TRP A 110 23.28 -1.30 -8.82
CA TRP A 110 23.20 0.13 -8.48
C TRP A 110 23.53 0.40 -7.01
N GLN A 111 23.09 -0.45 -6.08
CA GLN A 111 23.50 -0.35 -4.68
C GLN A 111 25.00 -0.65 -4.50
N ILE A 112 25.54 -1.66 -5.20
CA ILE A 112 26.98 -1.95 -5.24
C ILE A 112 27.75 -0.81 -5.91
N PHE A 113 27.25 -0.22 -6.99
CA PHE A 113 27.88 0.91 -7.67
C PHE A 113 27.89 2.17 -6.79
N LEU A 114 26.80 2.46 -6.07
CA LEU A 114 26.74 3.58 -5.13
C LEU A 114 27.67 3.35 -3.93
N LEU A 115 27.74 2.14 -3.39
CA LEU A 115 28.68 1.76 -2.33
C LEU A 115 30.14 1.86 -2.80
N TYR A 116 30.44 1.37 -4.00
CA TYR A 116 31.76 1.46 -4.62
C TYR A 116 32.16 2.92 -4.88
N ARG A 117 31.25 3.75 -5.40
CA ARG A 117 31.50 5.17 -5.63
C ARG A 117 31.73 5.95 -4.34
N HIS A 118 31.06 5.57 -3.26
CA HIS A 118 31.25 6.18 -1.94
C HIS A 118 32.60 5.79 -1.32
N LEU A 119 32.99 4.52 -1.38
CA LEU A 119 34.29 4.02 -0.90
C LEU A 119 35.48 4.65 -1.66
N HIS A 120 35.37 4.83 -2.97
CA HIS A 120 36.45 5.38 -3.78
C HIS A 120 36.64 6.91 -3.62
N HIS A 121 35.65 7.63 -3.09
CA HIS A 121 35.75 9.06 -2.77
C HIS A 121 36.34 9.32 -1.37
N GLY A 122 36.36 8.32 -0.48
CA GLY A 122 36.99 8.42 0.85
C GLY A 122 38.53 8.39 0.81
N HIS A 123 39.13 7.79 -0.23
CA HIS A 123 40.58 7.54 -0.27
C HIS A 123 41.42 8.67 -0.89
N ARG A 124 40.81 9.70 -1.49
CA ARG A 124 41.52 10.86 -2.06
C ARG A 124 41.66 12.06 -1.11
N ARG A 125 41.37 11.89 0.19
CA ARG A 125 41.56 12.95 1.19
C ARG A 125 42.72 12.70 2.18
N VAL A 126 43.46 11.60 2.03
CA VAL A 126 44.55 11.24 2.97
C VAL A 126 45.95 11.26 2.32
N LEU A 127 46.05 11.38 1.00
CA LEU A 127 47.32 11.40 0.25
C LEU A 127 47.60 12.74 -0.46
N GLY A 128 46.94 13.82 -0.04
CA GLY A 128 47.12 15.17 -0.60
C GLY A 128 47.93 16.11 0.29
N ASP A 129 48.36 15.68 1.47
CA ASP A 129 49.07 16.51 2.47
C ASP A 129 50.42 15.89 2.89
N ILE A 130 51.26 15.52 1.93
CA ILE A 130 52.72 15.37 2.12
C ILE A 130 53.43 15.96 0.90
#